data_AF-A0AAW7IT44-F1
#
_entry.id   AF-A0AAW7IT44-F1
#
_cell.length_a   1.000
_cell.length_b   1.000
_cell.length_c   1.000
_cell.angle_alpha   90.00
_cell.angle_beta   90.00
_cell.angle_gamma   90.00
#
_symmetry.space_group_name_H-M   'P 1'
#
loop_
_entity.id
_entity.type
_entity.pdbx_description
1 polymer ?
#
loop_
_entity_poly.entity_id
_entity_poly.type
_entity_poly.pdbx_seq_one_letter_code
_entity_poly.pdbx_strand_id
1 'polypeptide(L)'
;MLNNLVFEGLSLFFEKHPRGALKIDDIKDSLHLPHLADVNTKEELFADIYSGKLLIYFEGYNYLVSTNIANRPQRTPEETTTEVTIKGPRDNS
;
A
#
# COMPACT_ATOMS: atom_id res chain seq x y z
N MET A 1 -7.98 10.70 0.32
CA MET A 1 -7.21 10.61 1.58
C MET A 1 -5.82 10.01 1.36
N LEU A 2 -5.69 8.87 0.69
CA LEU A 2 -4.39 8.23 0.42
C LEU A 2 -3.39 9.09 -0.39
N ASN A 3 -3.87 9.81 -1.42
CA ASN A 3 -3.02 10.72 -2.21
C ASN A 3 -2.44 11.87 -1.38
N ASN A 4 -3.19 12.38 -0.39
CA ASN A 4 -2.70 13.42 0.50
C ASN A 4 -1.59 12.91 1.42
N LEU A 5 -1.69 11.67 1.91
CA LEU A 5 -0.69 11.09 2.81
C LEU A 5 0.66 10.88 2.11
N VAL A 6 0.62 10.42 0.85
CA VAL A 6 1.84 10.30 0.03
C VAL A 6 2.45 11.68 -0.25
N PHE A 7 1.62 12.65 -0.65
CA PHE A 7 2.10 14.00 -0.95
C PHE A 7 2.67 14.72 0.28
N GLU A 8 2.00 14.61 1.43
CA GLU A 8 2.46 15.17 2.70
C GLU A 8 3.76 14.50 3.17
N GLY A 9 3.85 13.16 3.05
CA GLY A 9 5.07 12.41 3.35
C GLY A 9 6.26 12.84 2.49
N LEU A 10 6.05 13.00 1.18
CA LEU A 10 7.09 13.51 0.26
C LEU A 10 7.45 14.97 0.57
N SER A 11 6.47 15.81 0.87
CA SER A 11 6.72 17.23 1.20
C SER A 11 7.57 17.36 2.47
N LEU A 12 7.21 16.65 3.54
CA LEU A 12 7.98 16.61 4.79
C LEU A 12 9.39 16.03 4.59
N PHE A 13 9.52 15.01 3.74
CA PHE A 13 10.81 14.43 3.39
C PHE A 13 11.74 15.46 2.74
N PHE A 14 11.26 16.20 1.72
CA PHE A 14 12.05 17.21 1.03
C PHE A 14 12.30 18.46 1.87
N GLU A 15 11.40 18.81 2.81
CA GLU A 15 11.63 19.91 3.75
C GLU A 15 12.77 19.59 4.72
N LYS A 16 12.84 18.35 5.23
CA LYS A 16 13.90 17.90 6.14
C LYS A 16 15.23 17.61 5.45
N HIS A 17 15.20 17.24 4.17
CA HIS A 17 16.39 16.91 3.37
C HIS A 17 16.50 17.80 2.13
N PRO A 18 16.67 19.13 2.29
CA PRO A 18 16.47 20.08 1.20
C PRO A 18 17.57 20.07 0.12
N ARG A 19 18.71 19.40 0.32
CA ARG A 19 19.78 19.14 -0.67
C ARG A 19 20.91 18.34 -0.01
N GLY A 20 21.41 17.31 -0.68
CA GLY A 20 22.57 16.52 -0.23
C GLY A 20 22.67 15.16 -0.92
N ALA A 21 23.66 14.36 -0.55
CA ALA A 21 23.74 12.96 -0.95
C ALA A 21 22.69 12.16 -0.15
N LEU A 22 21.48 12.02 -0.71
CA LEU A 22 20.46 11.13 -0.17
C LEU A 22 20.91 9.68 -0.40
N LYS A 23 20.87 8.87 0.65
CA LYS A 23 20.97 7.41 0.54
C LYS A 23 19.58 6.79 0.56
N ILE A 24 19.51 5.54 0.10
CA ILE A 24 18.26 4.78 0.12
C ILE A 24 17.72 4.58 1.54
N ASP A 25 18.60 4.41 2.54
CA ASP A 25 18.21 4.28 3.94
C ASP A 25 17.56 5.57 4.47
N ASP A 26 18.06 6.74 4.07
CA ASP A 26 17.46 8.04 4.47
C ASP A 26 16.03 8.17 3.95
N ILE A 27 15.78 7.66 2.74
CA ILE A 27 14.44 7.59 2.14
C ILE A 27 13.55 6.67 2.98
N LYS A 28 14.03 5.48 3.36
CA LYS A 28 13.22 4.49 4.10
C LYS A 28 12.90 4.91 5.52
N ASP A 29 13.84 5.55 6.21
CA ASP A 29 13.65 5.99 7.59
C ASP A 29 12.81 7.26 7.70
N SER A 30 12.92 8.15 6.70
CA SER A 30 12.25 9.47 6.74
C SER A 30 10.90 9.48 6.02
N LEU A 31 10.71 8.64 5.00
CA LEU A 31 9.46 8.52 4.28
C LEU A 31 8.57 7.52 5.02
N HIS A 32 7.72 8.02 5.91
CA HIS A 32 6.80 7.24 6.74
C HIS A 32 5.64 6.62 5.93
N LEU A 33 5.97 5.84 4.89
CA LEU A 33 5.03 5.11 4.07
C LEU A 33 5.02 3.63 4.47
N PRO A 34 3.85 2.99 4.54
CA PRO A 34 3.75 1.60 4.92
C PRO A 34 4.40 0.68 3.87
N HIS A 35 5.11 -0.35 4.32
CA HIS A 35 5.72 -1.38 3.47
C HIS A 35 6.61 -0.81 2.35
N LEU A 36 7.42 0.21 2.66
CA LEU A 36 8.39 0.73 1.71
C LEU A 36 9.49 -0.31 1.44
N ALA A 37 9.72 -0.61 0.17
CA ALA A 37 10.71 -1.59 -0.27
C ALA A 37 11.50 -1.06 -1.46
N ASP A 38 12.75 -1.48 -1.58
CA ASP A 38 13.61 -1.11 -2.70
C ASP A 38 13.31 -2.00 -3.89
N VAL A 39 13.34 -1.44 -5.09
CA VAL A 39 13.10 -2.17 -6.34
C VAL A 39 14.37 -2.14 -7.16
N ASN A 40 15.03 -3.29 -7.31
CA ASN A 40 16.34 -3.39 -7.93
C ASN A 40 16.31 -4.09 -9.29
N THR A 41 15.22 -4.79 -9.60
CA THR A 41 15.05 -5.52 -10.87
C THR A 41 13.81 -5.07 -11.63
N LYS A 42 13.81 -5.32 -12.95
CA LYS A 42 12.65 -5.03 -13.79
C LYS A 42 11.50 -5.97 -13.47
N GLU A 43 11.80 -7.20 -13.12
CA GLU A 43 10.83 -8.22 -12.73
C GLU A 43 10.07 -7.79 -11.46
N GLU A 44 10.78 -7.30 -10.44
CA GLU A 44 10.18 -6.71 -9.23
C GLU A 44 9.34 -5.48 -9.57
N LEU A 45 9.86 -4.60 -10.42
CA LEU A 45 9.13 -3.40 -10.87
C LEU A 45 7.79 -3.78 -11.51
N PHE A 46 7.79 -4.73 -12.45
CA PHE A 46 6.57 -5.16 -13.11
C PHE A 46 5.62 -5.84 -12.12
N ALA A 47 6.12 -6.72 -11.26
CA ALA A 47 5.30 -7.38 -10.24
C ALA A 47 4.62 -6.37 -9.29
N ASP A 48 5.36 -5.36 -8.86
CA ASP A 48 4.86 -4.31 -7.97
C ASP A 48 3.81 -3.43 -8.65
N ILE A 49 4.02 -3.02 -9.91
CA ILE A 49 3.01 -2.30 -10.70
C ILE A 49 1.73 -3.12 -10.84
N TYR A 50 1.85 -4.38 -11.28
CA TYR A 50 0.67 -5.22 -11.53
C TYR A 50 -0.07 -5.61 -10.24
N SER A 51 0.61 -5.59 -9.09
CA SER A 51 -0.02 -5.78 -7.78
C SER A 51 -0.70 -4.53 -7.22
N GLY A 52 -0.62 -3.40 -7.93
CA GLY A 52 -1.25 -2.14 -7.53
C GLY A 52 -0.49 -1.36 -6.47
N LYS A 53 0.82 -1.63 -6.31
CA LYS A 53 1.69 -0.79 -5.47
C LYS A 53 2.01 0.53 -6.17
N LEU A 54 2.34 1.53 -5.36
CA LEU A 54 2.87 2.79 -5.86
C LEU A 54 4.39 2.65 -6.01
N LEU A 55 4.90 3.03 -7.18
CA LEU A 55 6.33 3.20 -7.43
C LEU A 55 6.72 4.68 -7.30
N ILE A 56 7.84 4.94 -6.64
CA ILE A 56 8.40 6.28 -6.47
C ILE A 56 9.86 6.24 -6.95
N TYR A 57 10.15 7.03 -7.99
CA TYR A 57 11.49 7.12 -8.56
C TYR A 57 12.14 8.45 -8.19
N PHE A 58 13.32 8.38 -7.57
CA PHE A 58 14.14 9.52 -7.20
C PHE A 58 15.24 9.72 -8.26
N GLU A 59 14.90 10.46 -9.32
CA GLU A 59 15.75 10.63 -10.52
C GLU A 59 17.18 11.10 -10.21
N GLY A 60 17.34 12.06 -9.30
CA GLY A 60 18.66 12.58 -8.92
C GLY A 60 19.59 11.59 -8.20
N TYR A 61 19.06 10.45 -7.74
CA TYR A 61 19.78 9.45 -6.93
C TYR A 61 19.71 8.04 -7.52
N ASN A 62 18.98 7.87 -8.63
CA ASN A 62 18.72 6.60 -9.28
C ASN A 62 18.16 5.52 -8.32
N TYR A 63 17.29 5.93 -7.40
CA TYR A 63 16.61 5.03 -6.48
C TYR A 63 15.16 4.83 -6.88
N LEU A 64 14.73 3.58 -6.87
CA LEU A 64 13.34 3.20 -7.07
C LEU A 64 12.85 2.44 -5.84
N VAL A 65 11.76 2.92 -5.28
CA VAL A 65 11.09 2.27 -4.15
C VAL A 65 9.64 1.99 -4.48
N SER A 66 9.09 0.94 -3.90
CA SER A 66 7.67 0.61 -3.94
C SER A 66 7.06 0.71 -2.56
N THR A 67 5.81 1.14 -2.49
CA THR A 67 5.02 1.13 -1.25
C THR A 67 3.63 0.63 -1.54
N ASN A 68 3.10 -0.14 -0.59
CA ASN A 68 1.73 -0.62 -0.69
C ASN A 68 0.76 0.48 -0.25
N ILE A 69 0.12 1.10 -1.23
CA ILE A 69 -0.93 2.09 -0.99
C ILE A 69 -2.34 1.48 -1.06
N ALA A 70 -2.45 0.18 -1.38
CA ALA A 70 -3.74 -0.50 -1.37
C ALA A 70 -4.22 -0.60 0.08
N ASN A 71 -5.06 0.36 0.47
CA ASN A 71 -5.85 0.27 1.67
C ASN A 71 -6.78 -0.93 1.45
N ARG A 72 -6.40 -2.13 1.90
CA ARG A 72 -7.32 -3.28 1.91
C ARG A 72 -8.55 -2.77 2.65
N PRO A 73 -9.72 -2.64 2.02
CA PRO A 73 -10.92 -2.38 2.79
C PRO A 73 -10.97 -3.54 3.78
N GLN A 74 -10.85 -3.25 5.07
CA GLN A 74 -11.37 -4.16 6.07
C GLN A 74 -12.85 -4.27 5.72
N ARG A 75 -13.21 -5.29 4.95
CA ARG A 75 -14.58 -5.76 4.97
C ARG A 75 -14.73 -6.25 6.40
N THR A 76 -15.27 -5.41 7.29
CA THR A 76 -16.09 -5.97 8.34
C THR A 76 -17.14 -6.78 7.59
N PRO A 77 -17.18 -8.12 7.75
CA PRO A 77 -18.39 -8.80 7.36
C PRO A 77 -19.43 -8.21 8.30
N GLU A 78 -20.26 -7.28 7.83
CA GLU A 78 -21.58 -7.18 8.43
C GLU A 78 -22.19 -8.54 8.18
N GLU A 79 -22.18 -9.38 9.21
CA GLU A 79 -22.89 -10.65 9.20
C GLU A 79 -24.34 -10.31 8.90
N THR A 80 -24.78 -10.58 7.67
CA THR A 80 -26.19 -10.57 7.35
C THR A 80 -26.82 -11.70 8.17
N THR A 81 -27.41 -11.36 9.31
CA THR A 81 -28.34 -12.24 10.01
C THR A 81 -29.58 -12.41 9.13
N THR A 82 -29.49 -13.28 8.14
CA THR A 82 -30.67 -13.90 7.56
C THR A 82 -30.89 -15.21 8.31
N GLU A 83 -31.42 -15.07 9.52
CA GLU A 83 -32.30 -16.10 10.07
C GLU A 83 -33.46 -16.31 9.09
N VAL A 84 -33.51 -17.46 8.40
CA VAL A 84 -34.79 -18.09 8.09
C VAL A 84 -34.63 -19.59 8.27
N THR A 85 -35.20 -20.08 9.37
CA THR A 85 -35.42 -21.50 9.65
C THR A 85 -36.31 -22.10 8.56
N ILE A 86 -35.84 -23.16 7.89
CA ILE A 86 -36.70 -24.04 7.09
C ILE A 86 -36.56 -25.45 7.66
N LYS A 87 -37.23 -25.70 8.79
CA LYS A 87 -37.59 -27.06 9.18
C LYS A 87 -38.89 -27.42 8.45
N GLY A 88 -38.77 -28.09 7.31
CA GLY A 88 -39.90 -28.80 6.73
C GLY A 88 -40.13 -30.11 7.48
N PRO A 89 -41.33 -30.41 8.00
CA PRO A 89 -41.63 -31.72 8.56
C PRO A 89 -41.74 -32.73 7.41
N ARG A 90 -40.84 -33.72 7.35
CA ARG A 90 -41.06 -34.92 6.54
C ARG A 90 -42.03 -35.79 7.33
N ASP A 91 -43.32 -35.44 7.24
CA ASP A 91 -44.37 -36.31 7.71
C ASP A 91 -44.59 -37.45 6.70
N ASN A 92 -44.86 -38.60 7.25
CA ASN A 92 -44.82 -39.92 6.66
C ASN A 92 -46.18 -40.25 6.01
N SER A 93 -46.21 -40.62 4.72
CA SER A 93 -47.27 -41.43 4.07
C SER A 93 -46.80 -41.97 2.72
#